data_AF-A0AA96VQP5-F1
#
_entry.id   AF-A0AA96VQP5-F1
#
_cell.length_a   1.000
_cell.length_b   1.000
_cell.length_c   1.000
_cell.angle_alpha   90.00
_cell.angle_beta   90.00
_cell.angle_gamma   90.00
#
_symmetry.space_group_name_H-M   'P 1'
#
loop_
_entity.id
_entity.type
_entity.pdbx_description
1 polymer ?
#
loop_
_entity_poly.entity_id
_entity_poly.type
_entity_poly.pdbx_seq_one_letter_code
_entity_poly.pdbx_strand_id
1 'polypeptide(L)'
;MKSLALLLIKLYQKFFTLIGYGSCRYYPTCSQYTKEQLLHNSFLKAIFYSFIRILKCNQLFAGGIDYPVIKKCFASPLPLSPKHSHPHSITFWFVPKDKQSFYVVKSFKTTK
;
A
#
# COMPACT_ATOMS: atom_id res chain seq x y z
N MET A 1 10.14 15.49 -0.81
CA MET A 1 10.29 14.58 0.35
C MET A 1 9.85 13.13 0.08
N LYS A 2 8.61 12.87 -0.39
CA LYS A 2 8.13 11.48 -0.64
C LYS A 2 9.00 10.69 -1.64
N SER A 3 9.54 11.36 -2.66
CA SER A 3 10.37 10.72 -3.70
C SER A 3 11.63 10.05 -3.15
N LEU A 4 12.32 10.70 -2.19
CA LEU A 4 13.53 10.15 -1.57
C LEU A 4 13.22 8.90 -0.75
N ALA A 5 12.17 8.93 0.07
CA ALA A 5 11.75 7.76 0.84
C ALA A 5 11.30 6.59 -0.04
N LEU A 6 10.59 6.88 -1.14
CA LEU A 6 10.22 5.85 -2.12
C LEU A 6 11.45 5.25 -2.82
N LEU A 7 12.47 6.05 -3.10
CA LEU A 7 13.73 5.59 -3.69
C LEU A 7 14.47 4.67 -2.71
N LEU A 8 14.59 5.06 -1.44
CA LEU A 8 15.20 4.24 -0.39
C LEU A 8 14.49 2.89 -0.23
N ILE A 9 13.15 2.87 -0.24
CA ILE A 9 12.38 1.62 -0.14
C ILE A 9 12.58 0.74 -1.39
N LYS A 10 12.61 1.33 -2.59
CA LYS A 10 12.90 0.56 -3.82
C LYS A 10 14.30 -0.05 -3.79
N LEU A 11 15.27 0.72 -3.31
CA LEU A 11 16.65 0.27 -3.16
C LEU A 11 16.73 -0.90 -2.16
N TYR A 12 16.07 -0.75 -1.00
CA TYR A 12 15.93 -1.80 -0.01
C TYR A 12 15.24 -3.05 -0.59
N GLN A 13 14.11 -2.91 -1.30
CA GLN A 13 13.42 -4.03 -1.95
C GLN A 13 14.32 -4.79 -2.91
N LYS A 14 15.15 -4.07 -3.69
CA LYS A 14 16.11 -4.66 -4.62
C LYS A 14 17.21 -5.43 -3.87
N PHE A 15 17.83 -4.83 -2.87
CA PHE A 15 18.89 -5.48 -2.08
C PHE A 15 18.38 -6.70 -1.30
N PHE A 16 17.20 -6.61 -0.69
CA PHE A 16 16.65 -7.70 0.12
C PHE A 16 16.24 -8.91 -0.74
N THR A 17 15.81 -8.67 -1.99
CA THR A 17 15.50 -9.74 -2.94
C THR A 17 16.75 -10.52 -3.34
N LEU A 18 17.92 -9.87 -3.43
CA LEU A 18 19.19 -10.57 -3.67
C LEU A 18 19.66 -11.44 -2.50
N ILE A 19 19.26 -11.08 -1.27
CA ILE A 19 19.75 -11.72 -0.03
C ILE A 19 18.82 -12.85 0.45
N GLY A 20 17.68 -13.08 -0.23
CA GLY A 20 16.90 -14.32 -0.12
C GLY A 20 16.02 -14.47 1.13
N TYR A 21 16.01 -13.51 2.07
CA TYR A 21 15.18 -13.60 3.27
C TYR A 21 13.90 -12.78 3.11
N GLY A 22 12.74 -13.45 3.10
CA GLY A 22 11.43 -12.82 3.03
C GLY A 22 10.58 -13.08 4.27
N SER A 23 11.10 -12.85 5.49
CA SER A 23 10.40 -13.19 6.75
C SER A 23 9.51 -12.04 7.28
N CYS A 24 8.72 -11.37 6.42
CA CYS A 24 7.68 -10.47 6.96
C CYS A 24 6.46 -11.31 7.27
N ARG A 25 5.99 -11.26 8.53
CA ARG A 25 4.85 -12.05 9.02
C ARG A 25 3.49 -11.52 8.55
N TYR A 26 3.47 -10.34 7.93
CA TYR A 26 2.27 -9.70 7.41
C TYR A 26 2.23 -9.69 5.89
N TYR A 27 1.03 -9.81 5.34
CA TYR A 27 0.75 -9.63 3.92
C TYR A 27 -0.10 -8.36 3.69
N PRO A 28 0.25 -7.48 2.74
CA PRO A 28 1.50 -7.46 1.97
C PRO A 28 2.73 -7.21 2.88
N THR A 29 3.92 -7.48 2.34
CA THR A 29 5.18 -7.35 3.08
C THR A 29 5.36 -5.94 3.64
N CYS A 30 6.16 -5.82 4.69
CA CYS A 30 6.39 -4.61 5.45
C CYS A 30 6.90 -3.47 4.56
N SER A 31 7.83 -3.77 3.64
CA SER A 31 8.33 -2.80 2.65
C SER A 31 7.28 -2.39 1.62
N GLN A 32 6.45 -3.33 1.17
CA GLN A 32 5.36 -3.05 0.23
C GLN A 32 4.26 -2.21 0.89
N TYR A 33 3.92 -2.50 2.14
CA TYR A 33 3.01 -1.70 2.95
C TYR A 33 3.50 -0.26 3.09
N THR A 34 4.78 -0.06 3.46
CA THR A 34 5.37 1.28 3.58
C THR A 34 5.32 2.05 2.27
N LYS A 35 5.59 1.37 1.14
CA LYS A 35 5.50 1.95 -0.19
C LYS A 35 4.09 2.43 -0.51
N GLU A 36 3.07 1.60 -0.28
CA GLU A 36 1.66 1.96 -0.53
C GLU A 36 1.19 3.08 0.41
N GLN A 37 1.60 3.06 1.68
CA GLN A 37 1.33 4.14 2.63
C GLN A 37 1.93 5.48 2.17
N LEU A 38 3.16 5.49 1.67
CA LEU A 38 3.80 6.72 1.15
C LEU A 38 3.12 7.26 -0.12
N LEU A 39 2.58 6.37 -0.97
CA LEU A 39 1.86 6.75 -2.18
C LEU A 39 0.52 7.39 -1.87
N HIS A 40 -0.25 6.82 -0.94
CA HIS A 40 -1.64 7.23 -0.73
C HIS A 40 -1.87 8.15 0.48
N ASN A 41 -1.00 8.14 1.48
CA ASN A 41 -1.13 8.98 2.68
C ASN A 41 -0.07 10.10 2.74
N SER A 42 -0.25 11.03 3.68
CA SER A 42 0.76 12.07 4.00
C SER A 42 2.03 11.44 4.57
N PHE A 43 3.19 12.04 4.30
CA PHE A 43 4.50 11.50 4.66
C PHE A 43 4.62 11.10 6.14
N LEU A 44 4.22 11.99 7.06
CA LEU A 44 4.28 11.73 8.50
C LEU A 44 3.37 10.58 8.94
N LYS A 45 2.13 10.53 8.43
CA LYS A 45 1.20 9.43 8.69
C LYS A 45 1.75 8.11 8.15
N ALA A 46 2.28 8.14 6.94
CA ALA A 46 2.86 6.97 6.30
C ALA A 46 4.03 6.40 7.11
N ILE A 47 4.95 7.25 7.59
CA ILE A 47 6.05 6.82 8.46
C ILE A 47 5.52 6.23 9.76
N PHE A 48 4.60 6.92 10.44
CA PHE A 48 4.04 6.47 11.71
C PHE A 48 3.41 5.07 11.60
N TYR A 49 2.50 4.85 10.64
CA TYR A 49 1.85 3.55 10.46
C TYR A 49 2.83 2.44 10.04
N SER A 50 3.83 2.79 9.23
CA SER A 50 4.84 1.83 8.77
C SER A 50 5.78 1.42 9.91
N PHE A 51 6.19 2.38 10.74
CA PHE A 51 7.04 2.16 11.89
C PHE A 51 6.38 1.22 12.90
N ILE A 52 5.13 1.51 13.27
CA ILE A 52 4.35 0.63 14.17
C ILE A 52 4.25 -0.79 13.59
N ARG A 53 4.02 -0.93 12.29
CA ARG A 53 3.92 -2.25 11.66
C ARG A 53 5.24 -3.01 11.70
N ILE A 54 6.38 -2.34 11.48
CA ILE A 54 7.71 -2.96 11.57
C ILE A 54 7.95 -3.46 13.00
N LEU A 55 7.62 -2.64 14.01
CA LEU A 55 7.74 -3.06 15.43
C LEU A 55 6.88 -4.28 15.74
N LYS A 56 5.69 -4.39 15.15
CA LYS A 56 4.82 -5.56 15.29
C LYS A 56 5.26 -6.76 14.45
N CYS A 57 6.17 -6.60 13.50
CA CYS A 57 6.61 -7.67 12.61
C CYS A 57 7.69 -8.54 13.28
N ASN A 58 7.30 -9.25 14.32
CA ASN A 58 8.14 -10.22 15.00
C ASN A 58 7.30 -11.41 15.51
N GLN A 59 7.95 -12.40 16.12
CA GLN A 59 7.29 -13.64 16.56
C GLN A 59 6.31 -13.44 17.73
N LEU A 60 6.39 -12.33 18.46
CA LEU A 60 5.55 -12.03 19.63
C LEU A 60 4.11 -11.62 19.25
N PHE A 61 3.87 -11.25 17.99
CA PHE A 61 2.55 -10.82 17.52
C PHE A 61 2.03 -11.73 16.42
N ALA A 62 0.75 -12.09 16.47
CA ALA A 62 0.10 -12.80 15.38
C ALA A 62 0.28 -12.01 14.06
N GLY A 63 0.83 -12.69 13.06
CA GLY A 63 0.88 -12.17 11.70
C GLY A 63 -0.50 -12.22 11.03
N GLY A 64 -0.56 -11.82 9.77
CA GLY A 64 -1.82 -11.88 9.02
C GLY A 64 -1.89 -10.92 7.85
N ILE A 65 -3.09 -10.77 7.32
CA ILE A 65 -3.38 -9.88 6.20
C ILE A 65 -3.76 -8.51 6.75
N ASP A 66 -2.97 -7.49 6.42
CA ASP A 66 -3.19 -6.11 6.86
C ASP A 66 -2.86 -5.16 5.70
N TYR A 67 -3.89 -4.66 5.01
CA TYR A 67 -3.73 -3.72 3.90
C TYR A 67 -3.72 -2.26 4.37
N PRO A 68 -3.00 -1.37 3.68
CA PRO A 68 -2.97 0.04 4.05
C PRO A 68 -4.35 0.68 3.91
N VAL A 69 -4.74 1.40 4.96
CA VAL A 69 -5.99 2.16 5.00
C VAL A 69 -5.73 3.58 4.51
N ILE A 70 -6.58 4.04 3.60
CA ILE A 70 -6.55 5.39 3.06
C ILE A 70 -7.85 6.10 3.40
N LYS A 71 -7.77 7.41 3.67
CA LYS A 71 -8.95 8.25 3.83
C LYS A 71 -9.22 8.97 2.52
N LYS A 72 -10.39 8.76 1.93
CA LYS A 72 -10.87 9.51 0.76
C LYS A 72 -12.09 10.30 1.15
N CYS A 73 -12.09 11.58 0.82
CA CYS A 73 -13.30 12.39 0.88
C CYS A 73 -13.99 12.30 -0.48
N PHE A 74 -15.10 11.56 -0.56
CA PHE A 74 -16.01 11.61 -1.71
C PHE A 74 -16.80 12.93 -1.63
N ALA A 75 -16.11 14.06 -1.80
CA ALA A 75 -16.72 15.38 -1.69
C ALA A 75 -17.39 15.83 -3.00
N SER A 76 -17.22 15.10 -4.10
CA SER A 76 -17.90 15.38 -5.36
C SER A 76 -18.76 14.20 -5.79
N PRO A 77 -19.99 14.44 -6.30
CA PRO A 77 -20.69 13.43 -7.07
C PRO A 77 -19.78 12.98 -8.20
N LEU A 78 -19.72 11.66 -8.41
CA LEU A 78 -18.92 11.04 -9.47
C LEU A 78 -19.25 11.77 -10.78
N PRO A 79 -18.26 12.25 -11.56
CA PRO A 79 -18.55 12.81 -12.87
C PRO A 79 -19.31 11.76 -13.67
N LEU A 80 -20.56 12.05 -14.03
CA LEU A 80 -21.53 11.18 -14.69
C LEU A 80 -21.14 10.76 -16.12
N SER A 81 -19.86 10.87 -16.50
CA SER A 81 -19.39 10.41 -17.80
C SER A 81 -17.89 10.08 -17.77
N PRO A 82 -17.48 8.85 -18.12
CA PRO A 82 -16.08 8.53 -18.33
C PRO A 82 -15.61 9.19 -19.64
N LYS A 83 -14.81 10.26 -19.54
CA LYS A 83 -14.24 10.98 -20.69
C LYS A 83 -13.13 10.21 -21.45
N HIS A 84 -12.83 8.95 -21.11
CA HIS A 84 -11.69 8.23 -21.67
C HIS A 84 -12.06 6.84 -22.18
N SER A 85 -11.86 6.63 -23.48
CA SER A 85 -12.16 5.44 -24.28
C SER A 85 -10.92 4.53 -24.49
N HIS A 86 -10.08 4.39 -23.47
CA HIS A 86 -8.98 3.42 -23.48
C HIS A 86 -9.16 2.40 -22.36
N PRO A 87 -8.79 1.11 -22.57
CA PRO A 87 -8.80 0.12 -21.51
C PRO A 87 -7.76 0.49 -20.46
N HIS A 88 -8.19 1.08 -19.35
CA HIS A 88 -7.35 1.26 -18.19
C HIS A 88 -7.21 -0.08 -17.45
N SER A 89 -5.99 -0.60 -17.33
CA SER A 89 -5.73 -1.79 -16.51
C SER A 89 -5.99 -1.45 -15.04
N ILE A 90 -7.04 -2.03 -14.46
CA ILE A 90 -7.37 -1.86 -13.04
C ILE A 90 -6.21 -2.38 -12.20
N THR A 91 -5.45 -1.47 -11.59
CA THR A 91 -4.24 -1.82 -10.82
C THR A 91 -4.52 -1.98 -9.33
N PHE A 92 -5.52 -1.27 -8.80
CA PHE A 92 -5.89 -1.31 -7.38
C PHE A 92 -7.41 -1.31 -7.20
N TRP A 93 -7.87 -2.07 -6.23
CA TRP A 93 -9.24 -2.11 -5.72
C TRP A 93 -9.30 -1.34 -4.40
N PHE A 94 -10.38 -0.57 -4.21
CA PHE A 94 -10.67 0.10 -2.96
C PHE A 94 -11.81 -0.64 -2.26
N VAL A 95 -11.51 -1.32 -1.16
CA VAL A 95 -12.52 -2.02 -0.35
C VAL A 95 -12.96 -1.07 0.77
N PRO A 96 -14.25 -0.70 0.86
CA PRO A 96 -14.72 0.20 1.90
C PRO A 96 -14.52 -0.43 3.28
N LYS A 97 -13.94 0.35 4.20
CA LYS A 97 -13.84 0.01 5.62
C LYS A 97 -14.88 0.79 6.44
N ASP A 98 -14.95 2.10 6.20
CA ASP A 98 -15.85 3.05 6.85
C ASP A 98 -16.39 4.03 5.82
N LYS A 99 -17.26 4.98 6.23
CA LYS A 99 -17.83 6.03 5.36
C LYS A 99 -16.78 6.83 4.55
N GLN A 100 -15.55 6.94 5.04
CA GLN A 100 -14.46 7.70 4.40
C GLN A 100 -13.15 6.92 4.29
N SER A 101 -13.10 5.67 4.78
CA SER A 101 -11.87 4.86 4.86
C SER A 101 -11.95 3.69 3.90
N PHE A 102 -10.88 3.43 3.15
CA PHE A 102 -10.80 2.33 2.19
C PHE A 102 -9.49 1.56 2.37
N TYR A 103 -9.55 0.24 2.26
CA TYR A 103 -8.38 -0.60 2.08
C TYR A 103 -7.91 -0.52 0.62
N VAL A 104 -6.60 -0.43 0.41
CA VAL A 104 -6.01 -0.52 -0.93
C VAL A 104 -5.54 -1.94 -1.17
N VAL A 105 -6.21 -2.64 -2.07
CA VAL A 105 -5.85 -4.00 -2.47
C VAL A 105 -5.30 -3.95 -3.89
N LYS A 106 -4.06 -4.43 -4.09
CA LYS A 106 -3.47 -4.50 -5.43
C LYS A 106 -4.18 -5.58 -6.25
N SER A 107 -4.58 -5.23 -7.47
CA SER A 107 -5.14 -6.19 -8.43
C SER A 107 -4.05 -7.18 -8.85
N PHE A 108 -4.34 -8.48 -8.79
CA PHE A 108 -3.47 -9.49 -9.37
C PHE A 108 -3.52 -9.30 -10.89
N LYS A 109 -2.42 -8.83 -11.49
CA LYS A 109 -2.32 -8.89 -12.95
C LYS A 109 -2.37 -10.37 -13.32
N THR A 110 -3.38 -10.77 -14.09
CA THR A 110 -3.31 -11.99 -14.88
C THR A 110 -2.17 -11.78 -15.87
N THR A 111 -0.97 -12.27 -15.54
CA THR A 111 0.11 -12.40 -16.52
C THR A 111 -0.44 -13.32 -17.61
N LYS A 112 -0.65 -12.74 -18.80
CA LYS A 112 -1.00 -13.48 -20.00
C LYS A 112 0.23 -14.23 -20.50
#